data_AF-A0A968J515-F1
#
_entry.id   AF-A0A968J515-F1
#
_cell.length_a   1.000
_cell.length_b   1.000
_cell.length_c   1.000
_cell.angle_alpha   90.00
_cell.angle_beta   90.00
_cell.angle_gamma   90.00
#
_symmetry.space_group_name_H-M   'P 1'
#
loop_
_entity.id
_entity.type
_entity.pdbx_description
1 polymer ?
#
loop_
_entity_poly.entity_id
_entity_poly.type
_entity_poly.pdbx_seq_one_letter_code
_entity_poly.pdbx_strand_id
1 'polypeptide(L)'
;MSIGKTDTHLTEILQQDLSPLHLKGLVRREARHLHILLSRPERIPAYYPELVDRIQEQLQTQKLLSGIDAITYYGRVAGKTEFEWTTTSKLDSYHIITRALQRDFSRLKIRVLVKQKHRHLHIHLIRPQHITVNYPALLRLIRTSLRSLHLEEVEALNVCGRVSGETSWEWQVTSKLEAEDFRDRDGTTIHMPDANSPRVIRPTSPPLPLMHQHSRRQQLVWLSVGGGLLVGLILILVL
;
A
#
# COMPACT_ATOMS: atom_id res chain seq x y z
N MET A 1 22.46 26.04 3.77
CA MET A 1 21.27 25.52 3.07
C MET A 1 20.33 26.70 2.83
N SER A 2 20.02 27.01 1.57
CA SER A 2 19.01 28.02 1.23
C SER A 2 17.66 27.61 1.84
N ILE A 3 17.03 28.52 2.58
CA ILE A 3 15.80 28.25 3.31
C ILE A 3 14.61 28.74 2.45
N GLY A 4 14.03 27.86 1.63
CA GLY A 4 12.70 28.03 1.04
C GLY A 4 11.66 28.47 2.07
N LYS A 5 10.68 29.25 1.62
CA LYS A 5 9.70 29.89 2.50
C LYS A 5 8.77 28.86 3.14
N THR A 6 8.44 29.08 4.41
CA THR A 6 7.41 28.33 5.13
C THR A 6 6.06 28.45 4.40
N ASP A 7 5.38 27.33 4.23
CA ASP A 7 4.01 27.29 3.72
C ASP A 7 3.06 27.49 4.90
N THR A 8 2.66 28.74 5.14
CA THR A 8 1.86 29.13 6.31
C THR A 8 0.47 28.50 6.27
N HIS A 9 -0.14 28.41 5.09
CA HIS A 9 -1.46 27.83 4.92
C HIS A 9 -1.47 26.33 5.27
N LEU A 10 -0.53 25.55 4.73
CA LEU A 10 -0.40 24.14 5.10
C LEU A 10 -0.04 23.96 6.58
N THR A 11 0.80 24.86 7.11
CA THR A 11 1.17 24.83 8.53
C THR A 11 -0.04 25.02 9.42
N GLU A 12 -0.92 25.98 9.13
CA GLU A 12 -2.14 26.23 9.89
C GLU A 12 -3.10 25.04 9.85
N ILE A 13 -3.28 24.44 8.67
CA ILE A 13 -4.12 23.25 8.48
C ILE A 13 -3.61 22.08 9.33
N LEU A 14 -2.31 21.79 9.26
CA LEU A 14 -1.74 20.70 10.08
C LEU A 14 -1.78 21.04 11.57
N GLN A 15 -1.59 22.31 11.93
CA GLN A 15 -1.56 22.72 13.33
C GLN A 15 -2.88 22.47 14.04
N GLN A 16 -4.03 22.50 13.34
CA GLN A 16 -5.32 22.16 13.92
C GLN A 16 -5.35 20.72 14.48
N ASP A 17 -4.75 19.76 13.77
CA ASP A 17 -4.71 18.35 14.18
C ASP A 17 -3.56 18.02 15.14
N LEU A 18 -2.47 18.79 15.08
CA LEU A 18 -1.28 18.61 15.91
C LEU A 18 -1.41 19.25 17.30
N SER A 19 -2.21 20.31 17.44
CA SER A 19 -2.38 21.03 18.71
C SER A 19 -2.92 20.15 19.85
N PRO A 20 -3.94 19.28 19.64
CA PRO A 20 -4.41 18.36 20.68
C PRO A 20 -3.35 17.36 21.14
N LEU A 21 -2.34 17.09 20.31
CA LEU A 21 -1.21 16.22 20.60
C LEU A 21 -0.03 16.97 21.22
N HIS A 22 -0.19 18.27 21.50
CA HIS A 22 0.84 19.19 21.96
C HIS A 22 2.04 19.30 21.00
N LEU A 23 1.84 19.00 19.73
CA LEU A 23 2.88 19.08 18.70
C LEU A 23 2.81 20.42 17.96
N LYS A 24 3.97 20.95 17.59
CA LYS A 24 4.09 22.08 16.66
C LYS A 24 4.49 21.57 15.29
N GLY A 25 3.67 21.88 14.28
CA GLY A 25 3.95 21.62 12.88
C GLY A 25 4.61 22.81 12.22
N LEU A 26 5.51 22.56 11.28
CA LEU A 26 5.96 23.55 10.32
C LEU A 26 6.10 22.89 8.96
N VAL A 27 5.46 23.47 7.95
CA VAL A 27 5.49 22.95 6.58
C VAL A 27 6.31 23.87 5.72
N ARG A 28 7.14 23.28 4.87
CA ARG A 28 7.89 23.98 3.84
C ARG A 28 7.78 23.23 2.54
N ARG A 29 7.56 23.98 1.46
CA ARG A 29 7.45 23.43 0.11
C ARG A 29 8.68 23.81 -0.70
N GLU A 30 9.31 22.80 -1.30
CA GLU A 30 10.43 22.96 -2.21
C GLU A 30 10.12 22.21 -3.50
N ALA A 31 9.80 22.96 -4.55
CA ALA A 31 9.35 22.40 -5.83
C ALA A 31 8.20 21.39 -5.65
N ARG A 32 8.46 20.11 -5.95
CA ARG A 32 7.53 18.98 -5.83
C ARG A 32 7.77 18.17 -4.54
N HIS A 33 8.40 18.74 -3.53
CA HIS A 33 8.70 18.07 -2.26
C HIS A 33 8.18 18.89 -1.08
N LEU A 34 7.42 18.25 -0.18
CA LEU A 34 7.01 18.83 1.10
C LEU A 34 7.95 18.38 2.23
N HIS A 35 8.40 19.33 3.05
CA HIS A 35 9.14 19.10 4.28
C HIS A 35 8.23 19.46 5.45
N ILE A 36 7.95 18.47 6.32
CA ILE A 36 7.07 18.63 7.48
C ILE A 36 7.89 18.39 8.75
N LEU A 37 8.04 19.44 9.54
CA LEU A 37 8.73 19.40 10.82
C LEU A 37 7.73 19.27 11.95
N LEU A 38 7.88 18.22 12.75
CA LEU A 38 7.07 17.91 13.93
C LEU A 38 7.94 18.13 15.17
N SER A 39 7.63 19.18 15.92
CA SER A 39 8.34 19.50 17.16
C SER A 39 7.48 19.13 18.37
N ARG A 40 7.98 18.23 19.21
CA ARG A 40 7.32 17.81 20.46
C ARG A 40 7.94 18.49 21.69
N PRO A 41 7.19 18.68 22.78
CA PRO A 41 7.75 19.02 24.07
C PRO A 41 8.61 17.87 24.61
N GLU A 42 9.66 18.19 25.38
CA GLU A 42 10.61 17.19 25.90
C GLU A 42 9.93 16.08 26.70
N ARG A 43 8.91 16.45 27.49
CA ARG A 43 8.18 15.57 28.41
C ARG A 43 7.18 14.64 27.73
N ILE A 44 6.85 14.86 26.46
CA ILE A 44 5.83 14.08 25.75
C ILE A 44 6.55 13.17 24.75
N PRO A 45 6.52 11.85 24.90
CA PRO A 45 7.01 10.95 23.86
C PRO A 45 6.10 11.06 22.62
N ALA A 46 6.68 11.13 21.43
CA ALA A 46 5.93 11.14 20.19
C ALA A 46 6.11 9.83 19.42
N TYR A 47 5.00 9.24 18.99
CA TYR A 47 4.98 8.15 18.01
C TYR A 47 4.88 8.74 16.59
N TYR A 48 6.01 9.23 16.08
CA TYR A 48 6.09 9.84 14.74
C TYR A 48 5.56 8.97 13.58
N PRO A 49 5.76 7.63 13.57
CA PRO A 49 5.24 6.80 12.48
C PRO A 49 3.72 6.87 12.30
N GLU A 50 2.94 6.85 13.39
CA GLU A 50 1.47 6.92 13.35
C GLU A 50 0.99 8.31 12.92
N LEU A 51 1.73 9.35 13.31
CA LEU A 51 1.42 10.73 12.95
C LEU A 51 1.57 10.98 11.45
N VAL A 52 2.55 10.34 10.81
CA VAL A 52 2.74 10.44 9.36
C VAL A 52 1.52 9.94 8.60
N ASP A 53 0.92 8.83 9.04
CA ASP A 53 -0.25 8.27 8.37
C ASP A 53 -1.44 9.23 8.47
N ARG A 54 -1.67 9.80 9.66
CA ARG A 54 -2.74 10.78 9.88
C ARG A 54 -2.53 12.07 9.10
N ILE A 55 -1.31 12.64 9.12
CA ILE A 55 -0.98 13.86 8.39
C ILE A 55 -1.14 13.64 6.88
N GLN A 56 -0.65 12.52 6.37
CA GLN A 56 -0.73 12.23 4.93
C GLN A 56 -2.19 12.07 4.48
N GLU A 57 -3.03 11.38 5.27
CA GLU A 57 -4.46 11.26 5.01
C GLU A 57 -5.17 12.61 4.99
N GLN A 58 -4.85 13.49 5.96
CA GLN A 58 -5.41 14.85 6.02
C GLN A 58 -5.04 15.65 4.76
N LEU A 59 -3.75 15.66 4.40
CA LEU A 59 -3.27 16.37 3.21
C LEU A 59 -3.89 15.82 1.92
N GLN A 60 -4.13 14.50 1.86
CA GLN A 60 -4.76 13.87 0.71
C GLN A 60 -6.26 14.18 0.62
N THR A 61 -6.98 14.11 1.73
CA THR A 61 -8.42 14.42 1.81
C THR A 61 -8.70 15.86 1.38
N GLN A 62 -7.82 16.78 1.75
CA GLN A 62 -7.91 18.19 1.37
C GLN A 62 -7.34 18.48 -0.03
N LYS A 63 -6.91 17.45 -0.79
CA LYS A 63 -6.31 17.56 -2.13
C LYS A 63 -5.06 18.46 -2.18
N LEU A 64 -4.32 18.55 -1.07
CA LEU A 64 -3.15 19.42 -0.90
C LEU A 64 -1.85 18.79 -1.42
N LEU A 65 -1.89 17.52 -1.83
CA LEU A 65 -0.74 16.78 -2.36
C LEU A 65 -0.58 16.90 -3.89
N SER A 66 -1.41 17.71 -4.55
CA SER A 66 -1.32 17.88 -6.01
C SER A 66 0.02 18.50 -6.42
N GLY A 67 0.71 17.82 -7.35
CA GLY A 67 2.04 18.23 -7.82
C GLY A 67 3.16 18.02 -6.79
N ILE A 68 2.95 17.20 -5.75
CA ILE A 68 3.99 16.78 -4.81
C ILE A 68 4.36 15.33 -5.10
N ASP A 69 5.66 15.05 -5.26
CA ASP A 69 6.22 13.73 -5.53
C ASP A 69 6.74 13.04 -4.26
N ALA A 70 7.05 13.81 -3.22
CA ALA A 70 7.57 13.29 -1.96
C ALA A 70 7.23 14.19 -0.76
N ILE A 71 7.13 13.56 0.41
CA ILE A 71 7.05 14.24 1.70
C ILE A 71 8.16 13.70 2.60
N THR A 72 8.97 14.58 3.17
CA THR A 72 9.90 14.22 4.25
C THR A 72 9.39 14.77 5.57
N TYR A 73 9.30 13.90 6.56
CA TYR A 73 8.89 14.23 7.92
C TYR A 73 10.12 14.22 8.82
N TYR A 74 10.22 15.23 9.67
CA TYR A 74 11.30 15.39 10.64
C TYR A 74 10.69 15.46 12.04
N GLY A 75 11.13 14.58 12.94
CA GLY A 75 10.75 14.61 14.35
C GLY A 75 11.87 15.23 15.17
N ARG A 76 11.52 16.14 16.08
CA ARG A 76 12.47 16.70 17.06
C ARG A 76 11.82 17.11 18.36
N VAL A 77 12.64 17.24 19.39
CA VAL A 77 12.28 17.96 20.62
C VAL A 77 12.35 19.47 20.37
N ALA A 78 11.35 20.21 20.82
CA ALA A 78 11.32 21.66 20.76
C ALA A 78 12.55 22.26 21.46
N GLY A 79 13.22 23.21 20.80
CA GLY A 79 14.45 23.82 21.29
C GLY A 79 15.73 23.05 20.92
N LYS A 80 15.63 21.81 20.41
CA LYS A 80 16.79 21.08 19.88
C LYS A 80 16.99 21.34 18.39
N THR A 81 18.25 21.35 17.98
CA THR A 81 18.67 21.51 16.58
C THR A 81 18.67 20.18 15.83
N GLU A 82 18.94 19.08 16.54
CA GLU A 82 19.02 17.73 15.97
C GLU A 82 17.63 17.10 15.80
N PHE A 83 17.48 16.33 14.73
CA PHE A 83 16.30 15.49 14.49
C PHE A 83 16.50 14.15 15.19
N GLU A 84 15.53 13.74 15.99
CA GLU A 84 15.53 12.40 16.61
C GLU A 84 14.93 11.34 15.68
N TRP A 85 14.26 11.78 14.61
CA TRP A 85 13.63 10.89 13.64
C TRP A 85 13.46 11.58 12.29
N THR A 86 13.59 10.82 11.20
CA THR A 86 13.31 11.31 9.84
C THR A 86 12.80 10.17 8.98
N THR A 87 11.77 10.43 8.19
CA THR A 87 11.34 9.51 7.13
C THR A 87 10.94 10.27 5.88
N THR A 88 11.12 9.66 4.72
CA THR A 88 10.65 10.20 3.45
C THR A 88 9.67 9.22 2.81
N SER A 89 8.47 9.69 2.55
CA SER A 89 7.46 8.97 1.78
C SER A 89 7.44 9.53 0.37
N LYS A 90 7.72 8.68 -0.62
CA LYS A 90 7.40 9.01 -2.00
C LYS A 90 5.88 8.97 -2.16
N LEU A 91 5.31 10.00 -2.77
CA LEU A 91 3.90 10.05 -3.15
C LEU A 91 3.74 9.52 -4.58
N ASP A 92 4.41 8.41 -4.89
CA ASP A 92 3.96 7.68 -6.07
C ASP A 92 2.54 7.17 -5.79
N SER A 93 1.70 7.15 -6.82
CA SER A 93 0.31 6.72 -6.68
C SER A 93 0.21 5.33 -6.06
N TYR A 94 1.26 4.49 -6.17
CA TYR A 94 1.31 3.11 -5.67
C TYR A 94 1.51 3.01 -4.17
N HIS A 95 2.31 3.87 -3.56
CA HIS A 95 2.46 3.94 -2.11
C HIS A 95 1.14 4.35 -1.46
N ILE A 96 0.46 5.32 -2.08
CA ILE A 96 -0.88 5.76 -1.68
C ILE A 96 -1.88 4.58 -1.78
N ILE A 97 -1.93 3.89 -2.91
CA ILE A 97 -2.80 2.71 -3.09
C ILE A 97 -2.45 1.62 -2.08
N THR A 98 -1.16 1.31 -1.89
CA THR A 98 -0.71 0.27 -0.94
C THR A 98 -1.21 0.59 0.46
N ARG A 99 -1.03 1.84 0.90
CA ARG A 99 -1.48 2.27 2.23
C ARG A 99 -3.00 2.21 2.38
N ALA A 100 -3.74 2.73 1.40
CA ALA A 100 -5.21 2.70 1.43
C ALA A 100 -5.73 1.25 1.54
N LEU A 101 -5.24 0.35 0.68
CA LEU A 101 -5.63 -1.05 0.71
C LEU A 101 -5.16 -1.76 1.98
N GLN A 102 -3.96 -1.45 2.48
CA GLN A 102 -3.44 -2.05 3.71
C GLN A 102 -4.29 -1.66 4.93
N ARG A 103 -4.80 -0.44 4.97
CA ARG A 103 -5.75 0.04 5.98
C ARG A 103 -7.07 -0.72 5.87
N ASP A 104 -7.63 -0.82 4.67
CA ASP A 104 -8.91 -1.51 4.43
C ASP A 104 -8.85 -3.00 4.81
N PHE A 105 -7.68 -3.63 4.65
CA PHE A 105 -7.47 -5.04 5.00
C PHE A 105 -6.77 -5.26 6.35
N SER A 106 -6.57 -4.21 7.15
CA SER A 106 -5.88 -4.29 8.45
C SER A 106 -6.48 -5.37 9.38
N ARG A 107 -7.81 -5.48 9.41
CA ARG A 107 -8.54 -6.47 10.21
C ARG A 107 -8.29 -7.92 9.79
N LEU A 108 -7.95 -8.14 8.53
CA LEU A 108 -7.74 -9.48 7.95
C LEU A 108 -6.29 -9.96 8.09
N LYS A 109 -5.39 -9.11 8.63
CA LYS A 109 -3.94 -9.38 8.71
C LYS A 109 -3.33 -9.78 7.36
N ILE A 110 -3.93 -9.32 6.26
CA ILE A 110 -3.43 -9.54 4.90
C ILE A 110 -2.40 -8.46 4.64
N ARG A 111 -1.20 -8.86 4.21
CA ARG A 111 -0.20 -7.93 3.72
C ARG A 111 -0.47 -7.63 2.25
N VAL A 112 -0.50 -6.34 1.92
CA VAL A 112 -0.70 -5.84 0.56
C VAL A 112 0.63 -5.33 0.03
N LEU A 113 0.96 -5.70 -1.20
CA LEU A 113 2.06 -5.09 -1.94
C LEU A 113 1.53 -4.63 -3.29
N VAL A 114 1.77 -3.37 -3.64
CA VAL A 114 1.37 -2.83 -4.95
C VAL A 114 2.62 -2.55 -5.75
N LYS A 115 2.59 -2.93 -7.03
CA LYS A 115 3.63 -2.63 -8.00
C LYS A 115 2.96 -2.21 -9.29
N GLN A 116 3.50 -1.21 -9.97
CA GLN A 116 3.15 -0.97 -11.36
C GLN A 116 4.14 -1.70 -12.25
N LYS A 117 3.63 -2.32 -13.32
CA LYS A 117 4.45 -2.78 -14.43
C LYS A 117 3.78 -2.30 -15.71
N HIS A 118 4.45 -1.38 -16.41
CA HIS A 118 3.85 -0.68 -17.57
C HIS A 118 2.51 -0.04 -17.17
N ARG A 119 1.45 -0.24 -17.95
CA ARG A 119 0.11 0.30 -17.65
C ARG A 119 -0.73 -0.64 -16.77
N HIS A 120 -0.10 -1.63 -16.13
CA HIS A 120 -0.79 -2.59 -15.27
C HIS A 120 -0.44 -2.38 -13.80
N LEU A 121 -1.48 -2.31 -12.96
CA LEU A 121 -1.34 -2.30 -11.51
C LEU A 121 -1.38 -3.72 -10.98
N HIS A 122 -0.29 -4.16 -10.37
CA HIS A 122 -0.17 -5.46 -9.71
C HIS A 122 -0.39 -5.30 -8.22
N ILE A 123 -1.41 -5.96 -7.69
CA ILE A 123 -1.71 -6.00 -6.25
C ILE A 123 -1.52 -7.44 -5.77
N HIS A 124 -0.57 -7.62 -4.86
CA HIS A 124 -0.28 -8.90 -4.24
C HIS A 124 -0.87 -8.94 -2.83
N LEU A 125 -1.78 -9.88 -2.61
CA LEU A 125 -2.42 -10.16 -1.34
C LEU A 125 -1.73 -11.37 -0.70
N ILE A 126 -1.09 -11.16 0.44
CA ILE A 126 -0.35 -12.20 1.16
C ILE A 126 -1.06 -12.45 2.50
N ARG A 127 -1.71 -13.61 2.62
CA ARG A 127 -2.47 -13.97 3.83
C ARG A 127 -1.67 -14.89 4.75
N PRO A 128 -1.95 -14.91 6.06
CA PRO A 128 -1.47 -15.96 6.95
C PRO A 128 -2.09 -17.33 6.60
N GLN A 129 -1.36 -18.42 6.90
CA GLN A 129 -1.79 -19.80 6.59
C GLN A 129 -3.14 -20.17 7.22
N HIS A 130 -3.40 -19.69 8.44
CA HIS A 130 -4.61 -19.98 9.21
C HIS A 130 -5.84 -19.13 8.83
N ILE A 131 -5.67 -18.14 7.95
CA ILE A 131 -6.78 -17.26 7.52
C ILE A 131 -7.27 -17.74 6.16
N THR A 132 -8.56 -18.04 6.04
CA THR A 132 -9.21 -18.24 4.74
C THR A 132 -9.75 -16.90 4.24
N VAL A 133 -9.54 -16.59 2.96
CA VAL A 133 -9.98 -15.34 2.35
C VAL A 133 -10.91 -15.59 1.17
N ASN A 134 -11.91 -14.73 1.03
CA ASN A 134 -12.76 -14.67 -0.16
C ASN A 134 -12.15 -13.67 -1.15
N TYR A 135 -11.28 -14.16 -2.05
CA TYR A 135 -10.60 -13.31 -3.03
C TYR A 135 -11.55 -12.51 -3.94
N PRO A 136 -12.66 -13.07 -4.46
CA PRO A 136 -13.66 -12.28 -5.18
C PRO A 136 -14.23 -11.10 -4.38
N ALA A 137 -14.44 -11.26 -3.06
CA ALA A 137 -14.87 -10.16 -2.21
C ALA A 137 -13.77 -9.09 -2.03
N LEU A 138 -12.51 -9.52 -1.83
CA LEU A 138 -11.36 -8.60 -1.74
C LEU A 138 -11.15 -7.83 -3.04
N LEU A 139 -11.33 -8.47 -4.20
CA LEU A 139 -11.26 -7.80 -5.51
C LEU A 139 -12.27 -6.66 -5.62
N ARG A 140 -13.51 -6.86 -5.15
CA ARG A 140 -14.53 -5.80 -5.13
C ARG A 140 -14.10 -4.64 -4.23
N LEU A 141 -13.58 -4.93 -3.03
CA LEU A 141 -13.07 -3.89 -2.13
C LEU A 141 -11.90 -3.12 -2.75
N ILE A 142 -10.94 -3.82 -3.35
CA ILE A 142 -9.83 -3.19 -4.09
C ILE A 142 -10.37 -2.22 -5.11
N ARG A 143 -11.30 -2.65 -5.97
CA ARG A 143 -11.87 -1.79 -7.00
C ARG A 143 -12.54 -0.55 -6.40
N THR A 144 -13.30 -0.72 -5.31
CA THR A 144 -13.90 0.41 -4.58
C THR A 144 -12.84 1.40 -4.09
N SER A 145 -11.78 0.91 -3.44
CA SER A 145 -10.69 1.75 -2.93
C SER A 145 -9.87 2.41 -4.04
N LEU A 146 -9.81 1.80 -5.22
CA LEU A 146 -9.16 2.42 -6.39
C LEU A 146 -10.01 3.54 -7.00
N ARG A 147 -11.34 3.55 -6.83
CA ARG A 147 -12.20 4.59 -7.45
C ARG A 147 -11.93 6.00 -6.95
N SER A 148 -11.57 6.12 -5.68
CA SER A 148 -11.21 7.40 -5.07
C SER A 148 -9.82 7.90 -5.48
N LEU A 149 -9.03 7.03 -6.10
CA LEU A 149 -7.66 7.30 -6.52
C LEU A 149 -7.69 7.50 -8.04
N HIS A 150 -7.57 8.74 -8.51
CA HIS A 150 -7.63 9.06 -9.93
C HIS A 150 -6.36 8.53 -10.64
N LEU A 151 -6.37 7.27 -11.09
CA LEU A 151 -5.22 6.61 -11.72
C LEU A 151 -5.26 6.73 -13.25
N GLU A 152 -4.87 7.90 -13.77
CA GLU A 152 -4.98 8.22 -15.21
C GLU A 152 -4.11 7.32 -16.13
N GLU A 153 -3.10 6.63 -15.59
CA GLU A 153 -2.11 5.88 -16.38
C GLU A 153 -2.29 4.35 -16.35
N VAL A 154 -3.27 3.83 -15.60
CA VAL A 154 -3.46 2.39 -15.38
C VAL A 154 -4.61 1.85 -16.22
N GLU A 155 -4.31 0.91 -17.13
CA GLU A 155 -5.28 0.27 -18.03
C GLU A 155 -5.81 -1.07 -17.51
N ALA A 156 -5.03 -1.77 -16.68
CA ALA A 156 -5.43 -3.07 -16.16
C ALA A 156 -4.97 -3.31 -14.72
N LEU A 157 -5.74 -4.13 -14.04
CA LEU A 157 -5.54 -4.58 -12.68
C LEU A 157 -5.21 -6.07 -12.66
N ASN A 158 -4.07 -6.41 -12.08
CA ASN A 158 -3.63 -7.77 -11.80
C ASN A 158 -3.65 -7.99 -10.29
N VAL A 159 -4.60 -8.78 -9.78
CA VAL A 159 -4.66 -9.12 -8.35
C VAL A 159 -4.26 -10.57 -8.16
N CYS A 160 -3.21 -10.80 -7.38
CA CYS A 160 -2.69 -12.12 -7.07
C CYS A 160 -2.78 -12.39 -5.56
N GLY A 161 -3.22 -13.58 -5.20
CA GLY A 161 -3.34 -14.08 -3.83
C GLY A 161 -2.37 -15.23 -3.56
N ARG A 162 -1.69 -15.18 -2.42
CA ARG A 162 -0.91 -16.32 -1.92
C ARG A 162 -0.88 -16.40 -0.41
N VAL A 163 -0.50 -17.57 0.09
CA VAL A 163 -0.15 -17.78 1.49
C VAL A 163 1.25 -17.24 1.77
N SER A 164 1.45 -16.69 2.96
CA SER A 164 2.78 -16.28 3.43
C SER A 164 3.72 -17.49 3.49
N GLY A 165 4.91 -17.35 2.90
CA GLY A 165 5.89 -18.44 2.79
C GLY A 165 5.83 -19.21 1.46
N GLU A 166 4.68 -19.20 0.79
CA GLU A 166 4.50 -19.89 -0.50
C GLU A 166 5.00 -19.04 -1.67
N THR A 167 5.57 -19.68 -2.69
CA THR A 167 6.04 -19.00 -3.91
C THR A 167 4.97 -18.96 -5.00
N SER A 168 4.04 -19.91 -5.01
CA SER A 168 2.95 -20.00 -5.98
C SER A 168 1.76 -19.11 -5.61
N TRP A 169 1.04 -18.65 -6.64
CA TRP A 169 -0.24 -17.99 -6.46
C TRP A 169 -1.33 -19.05 -6.32
N GLU A 170 -2.13 -18.96 -5.26
CA GLU A 170 -3.32 -19.82 -5.11
C GLU A 170 -4.54 -19.23 -5.83
N TRP A 171 -4.49 -17.93 -6.14
CA TRP A 171 -5.54 -17.23 -6.85
C TRP A 171 -4.94 -16.07 -7.65
N GLN A 172 -5.44 -15.85 -8.85
CA GLN A 172 -5.03 -14.73 -9.70
C GLN A 172 -6.20 -14.29 -10.58
N VAL A 173 -6.34 -12.98 -10.74
CA VAL A 173 -7.23 -12.40 -11.73
C VAL A 173 -6.53 -11.23 -12.43
N THR A 174 -6.80 -11.12 -13.73
CA THR A 174 -6.47 -9.94 -14.54
C THR A 174 -7.78 -9.36 -15.04
N SER A 175 -7.97 -8.06 -14.85
CA SER A 175 -9.14 -7.36 -15.37
C SER A 175 -8.76 -5.97 -15.86
N LYS A 176 -9.39 -5.51 -16.94
CA LYS A 176 -9.28 -4.11 -17.35
C LYS A 176 -9.89 -3.19 -16.28
N LEU A 177 -9.31 -2.00 -16.14
CA LEU A 177 -9.93 -0.92 -15.38
C LEU A 177 -10.75 -0.10 -16.37
N GLU A 178 -12.06 -0.05 -16.16
CA GLU A 178 -12.96 0.72 -17.01
C GLU A 178 -13.08 2.15 -16.46
N ALA A 179 -13.45 3.12 -17.31
CA ALA A 179 -13.63 4.51 -16.87
C ALA A 179 -14.65 4.66 -15.71
N GLU A 180 -15.58 3.72 -15.60
CA GLU A 180 -16.56 3.63 -14.51
C GLU A 180 -15.93 3.30 -13.15
N ASP A 181 -14.75 2.69 -13.14
CA ASP A 181 -13.99 2.40 -11.92
C ASP A 181 -13.27 3.64 -11.37
N PHE A 182 -13.36 4.81 -11.99
CA PHE A 182 -12.74 6.06 -11.49
C PHE A 182 -13.75 7.19 -11.32
N ARG A 183 -15.04 6.92 -11.48
CA ARG A 183 -16.09 7.90 -11.20
C ARG A 183 -16.46 7.85 -9.73
N ASP A 184 -16.28 8.98 -9.04
CA ASP A 184 -16.74 9.13 -7.66
C ASP A 184 -18.26 8.98 -7.60
N ARG A 185 -18.75 8.29 -6.56
CA ARG A 185 -20.14 7.88 -6.42
C ARG A 185 -20.76 8.63 -5.25
N ASP A 186 -20.90 9.94 -5.41
CA ASP A 186 -21.71 10.77 -4.55
C ASP A 186 -22.34 11.95 -5.33
N GLY A 187 -23.38 12.58 -4.83
CA GLY A 187 -24.07 12.23 -3.61
C GLY A 187 -24.87 10.96 -3.84
N THR A 188 -24.89 9.93 -3.01
CA THR A 188 -24.80 10.00 -1.55
C THR A 188 -24.59 8.59 -0.97
N THR A 189 -23.78 8.52 0.09
CA THR A 189 -23.68 7.53 1.21
C THR A 189 -23.78 6.04 0.86
N ILE A 190 -22.63 5.34 0.85
CA ILE A 190 -22.60 3.87 0.95
C ILE A 190 -22.78 3.47 2.42
N HIS A 191 -24.00 3.03 2.75
CA HIS A 191 -24.24 2.21 3.94
C HIS A 191 -23.37 0.95 3.89
N MET A 192 -22.64 0.68 4.98
CA MET A 192 -22.00 -0.61 5.17
C MET A 192 -23.06 -1.72 5.06
N PRO A 193 -22.83 -2.81 4.30
CA PRO A 193 -23.68 -3.97 4.42
C PRO A 193 -23.46 -4.56 5.82
N ASP A 194 -24.53 -4.54 6.59
CA ASP A 194 -24.60 -5.14 7.92
C ASP A 194 -24.28 -6.64 7.83
N ALA A 195 -23.67 -7.19 8.88
CA ALA A 195 -23.15 -8.55 8.93
C ALA A 195 -24.23 -9.66 8.88
N ASN A 196 -25.49 -9.30 8.60
CA ASN A 196 -26.65 -10.18 8.58
C ASN A 196 -27.50 -9.95 7.33
N SER A 197 -27.21 -10.66 6.25
CA SER A 197 -28.18 -10.90 5.17
C SER A 197 -28.04 -12.31 4.60
N PRO A 198 -29.15 -12.92 4.15
CA PRO A 198 -29.40 -14.35 4.34
C PRO A 198 -28.58 -15.26 3.42
N ARG A 199 -28.26 -16.46 3.92
CA ARG A 199 -27.71 -17.57 3.12
C ARG A 199 -28.64 -17.87 1.93
N VAL A 200 -28.15 -17.68 0.71
CA VAL A 200 -28.77 -18.29 -0.47
C VAL A 200 -28.30 -19.76 -0.56
N ILE A 201 -29.25 -20.68 -0.51
CA ILE A 201 -29.05 -22.12 -0.67
C ILE A 201 -29.17 -22.49 -2.15
N ARG A 202 -28.07 -23.07 -2.69
CA ARG A 202 -27.85 -24.12 -3.74
C ARG A 202 -28.73 -24.18 -5.03
N PRO A 203 -28.15 -24.74 -6.11
CA PRO A 203 -28.44 -26.16 -6.39
C PRO A 203 -27.20 -27.06 -6.46
N THR A 204 -27.40 -28.28 -5.98
CA THR A 204 -26.55 -29.47 -6.05
C THR A 204 -26.18 -29.87 -7.48
N SER A 205 -24.89 -30.01 -7.77
CA SER A 205 -24.42 -30.81 -8.91
C SER A 205 -24.47 -32.31 -8.55
N PRO A 206 -24.85 -33.20 -9.48
CA PRO A 206 -24.92 -34.64 -9.22
C PRO A 206 -23.51 -35.25 -9.09
N PRO A 207 -23.35 -36.40 -8.41
CA PRO A 207 -22.05 -37.05 -8.29
C PRO A 207 -21.65 -37.67 -9.63
N LEU A 208 -20.45 -37.33 -10.12
CA LEU A 208 -19.81 -38.06 -11.22
C LEU A 208 -19.17 -39.35 -10.67
N PRO A 209 -19.14 -40.44 -11.48
CA PRO A 209 -18.88 -41.79 -11.00
C PRO A 209 -17.41 -42.05 -10.67
N LEU A 210 -17.18 -42.88 -9.66
CA LEU A 210 -15.92 -43.57 -9.40
C LEU A 210 -15.55 -44.44 -10.59
N MET A 211 -14.35 -44.25 -11.15
CA MET A 211 -13.73 -45.25 -12.01
C MET A 211 -12.23 -45.36 -11.74
N HIS A 212 -11.78 -46.62 -11.67
CA HIS A 212 -10.50 -47.12 -11.21
C HIS A 212 -9.26 -46.62 -11.97
N GLN A 213 -8.23 -46.30 -11.20
CA GLN A 213 -6.90 -46.92 -11.22
C GLN A 213 -6.33 -47.36 -12.59
N HIS A 214 -5.30 -46.65 -13.06
CA HIS A 214 -4.17 -47.31 -13.72
C HIS A 214 -2.84 -46.62 -13.40
N SER A 215 -1.95 -47.43 -12.85
CA SER A 215 -0.53 -47.19 -12.58
C SER A 215 0.24 -46.80 -13.84
N ARG A 216 1.10 -45.77 -13.75
CA ARG A 216 2.42 -45.80 -14.41
C ARG A 216 3.41 -44.84 -13.73
N ARG A 217 4.41 -45.48 -13.12
CA ARG A 217 5.70 -44.92 -12.69
C ARG A 217 6.34 -44.09 -13.79
N GLN A 218 6.83 -42.89 -13.47
CA GLN A 218 8.07 -42.37 -14.03
C GLN A 218 8.87 -41.67 -12.92
N GLN A 219 9.98 -42.32 -12.57
CA GLN A 219 11.06 -41.77 -11.76
C GLN A 219 11.82 -40.75 -12.61
N LEU A 220 12.14 -39.59 -12.04
CA LEU A 220 13.17 -38.71 -12.61
C LEU A 220 14.19 -38.40 -11.51
N VAL A 221 15.35 -39.01 -11.72
CA VAL A 221 16.59 -38.90 -10.97
C VAL A 221 17.18 -37.50 -11.21
N TRP A 222 17.44 -36.75 -10.15
CA TRP A 222 18.29 -35.56 -10.19
C TRP A 222 19.70 -35.97 -9.76
N LEU A 223 20.62 -36.05 -10.72
CA LEU A 223 22.07 -36.08 -10.47
C LEU A 223 22.55 -34.63 -10.38
N SER A 224 22.92 -34.23 -9.17
CA SER A 224 23.62 -32.99 -8.85
C SER A 224 25.06 -33.08 -9.35
N VAL A 225 25.41 -32.27 -10.36
CA VAL A 225 26.80 -31.95 -10.68
C VAL A 225 27.14 -30.63 -10.00
N GLY A 226 28.12 -30.69 -9.11
CA GLY A 226 28.69 -29.55 -8.41
C GLY A 226 29.69 -28.75 -9.24
N GLY A 227 30.11 -27.63 -8.65
CA GLY A 227 31.08 -26.67 -9.15
C GLY A 227 30.56 -25.26 -8.84
N GLY A 228 30.96 -24.57 -7.76
CA GLY A 228 32.34 -24.36 -7.32
C GLY A 228 32.93 -23.24 -8.19
N LEU A 229 32.59 -21.98 -7.94
CA LEU A 229 33.39 -20.98 -7.22
C LEU A 229 34.51 -20.31 -8.07
N LEU A 230 34.38 -18.97 -8.20
CA LEU A 230 35.45 -17.95 -8.25
C LEU A 230 36.36 -17.83 -9.50
N VAL A 231 36.33 -16.64 -10.12
CA VAL A 231 37.44 -15.67 -10.32
C VAL A 231 37.16 -14.77 -11.55
N GLY A 232 37.32 -13.44 -11.39
CA GLY A 232 37.30 -12.45 -12.48
C GLY A 232 36.65 -11.12 -12.07
N LEU A 233 37.22 -10.37 -11.12
CA LEU A 233 38.24 -9.34 -11.37
C LEU A 233 37.73 -8.21 -12.30
N ILE A 234 37.01 -7.24 -11.71
CA ILE A 234 36.75 -5.94 -12.32
C ILE A 234 37.38 -4.90 -11.38
N LEU A 235 38.60 -4.48 -11.72
CA LEU A 235 39.23 -3.31 -11.15
C LEU A 235 38.71 -2.08 -11.93
N ILE A 236 38.17 -1.14 -11.18
CA ILE A 236 37.68 0.18 -11.61
C ILE A 236 38.89 1.11 -11.82
N LEU A 237 38.94 1.81 -12.98
CA LEU A 237 39.15 3.26 -13.22
C LEU A 237 40.22 4.01 -12.34
N VAL A 238 41.05 4.94 -12.82
CA VAL A 238 40.78 6.20 -13.54
C VAL A 238 42.13 6.75 -14.04
N LEU A 239 42.12 7.35 -15.23
CA LEU A 239 43.11 8.29 -15.77
C LEU A 239 42.59 9.72 -15.56
#